data_AF-A0A081S545-F1
#
_entry.id   AF-A0A081S545-F1
#
_cell.length_a   1.000
_cell.length_b   1.000
_cell.length_c   1.000
_cell.angle_alpha   90.00
_cell.angle_beta   90.00
_cell.angle_gamma   90.00
#
_symmetry.space_group_name_H-M   'P 1'
#
loop_
_entity.id
_entity.type
_entity.pdbx_description
1 polymer ?
#
loop_
_entity_poly.entity_id
_entity_poly.type
_entity_poly.pdbx_seq_one_letter_code
_entity_poly.pdbx_strand_id
1 'polypeptide(L)' 'MRELPEKFPEYSMMYKTITNQIKVLEEQKENASKKVIEELDSKITKYQEELDRIKKMFPDGFFEN' A
#
# COMPACT_ATOMS: atom_id res chain seq x y z
N MET A 1 8.97 13.69 19.05
CA MET A 1 7.93 13.15 18.13
C MET A 1 8.30 13.61 16.73
N ARG A 2 8.30 12.73 15.72
CA ARG A 2 8.36 13.22 14.32
C ARG A 2 7.05 13.97 14.05
N GLU A 3 7.13 15.07 13.31
CA GLU A 3 5.95 15.82 12.89
C GLU A 3 5.25 15.08 11.73
N LEU A 4 3.96 15.39 11.52
CA LEU A 4 3.23 14.88 10.38
C LEU A 4 3.72 15.55 9.08
N PRO A 5 3.66 14.85 7.93
CA PRO A 5 4.08 15.44 6.66
C PRO A 5 3.17 16.63 6.28
N GLU A 6 3.71 17.62 5.55
CA GLU A 6 2.99 18.83 5.15
C GLU A 6 1.70 18.56 4.35
N LYS A 7 1.68 17.50 3.53
CA LYS A 7 0.50 17.05 2.78
C LYS A 7 -0.32 16.01 3.54
N PHE A 8 -0.45 16.21 4.84
CA PHE A 8 -1.42 15.50 5.66
C PHE A 8 -2.75 16.27 5.56
N PRO A 9 -3.90 15.61 5.32
CA PRO A 9 -4.16 14.16 5.41
C PRO A 9 -4.02 13.35 4.11
N GLU A 10 -3.65 13.96 2.99
CA GLU A 10 -3.64 13.33 1.66
C GLU A 10 -2.82 12.03 1.64
N TYR A 11 -1.61 12.04 2.19
CA TYR A 11 -0.78 10.84 2.24
C TYR A 11 -1.39 9.71 3.10
N SER A 12 -2.16 10.05 4.13
CA SER A 12 -2.88 9.05 4.95
C SER A 12 -4.03 8.41 4.16
N MET A 13 -4.77 9.20 3.38
CA MET A 13 -5.81 8.69 2.49
C MET A 13 -5.22 7.82 1.38
N MET A 14 -4.08 8.24 0.82
CA MET A 14 -3.35 7.47 -0.18
C MET A 14 -2.89 6.11 0.37
N TYR A 15 -2.32 6.10 1.58
CA TYR A 15 -1.94 4.86 2.28
C TYR A 15 -3.12 3.89 2.39
N LYS A 16 -4.27 4.37 2.88
CA LYS A 16 -5.49 3.55 3.03
C LYS A 16 -5.99 3.03 1.68
N THR A 17 -5.98 3.87 0.65
CA THR A 17 -6.44 3.52 -0.69
C THR A 17 -5.56 2.44 -1.31
N ILE A 18 -4.24 2.60 -1.26
CA ILE A 18 -3.29 1.61 -1.79
C ILE A 18 -3.37 0.30 -1.00
N THR A 19 -3.50 0.36 0.33
CA THR A 19 -3.69 -0.83 1.17
C THR A 19 -4.93 -1.63 0.74
N ASN A 20 -6.05 -0.95 0.47
CA ASN A 20 -7.26 -1.61 -0.01
C ASN A 20 -7.10 -2.18 -1.42
N GLN A 21 -6.38 -1.49 -2.31
CA GLN A 21 -6.08 -2.00 -3.65
C GLN A 21 -5.27 -3.30 -3.59
N ILE A 22 -4.25 -3.37 -2.72
CA ILE A 22 -3.48 -4.61 -2.51
C ILE A 22 -4.41 -5.75 -2.08
N LYS A 23 -5.30 -5.52 -1.11
CA LYS A 23 -6.26 -6.56 -0.66
C LYS A 23 -7.12 -7.09 -1.80
N VAL A 24 -7.68 -6.20 -2.61
CA VAL A 24 -8.48 -6.59 -3.79
C VAL A 24 -7.66 -7.39 -4.81
N LEU A 25 -6.38 -7.02 -5.02
CA LEU A 25 -5.51 -7.76 -5.92
C LEU A 25 -5.14 -9.16 -5.37
N GLU A 26 -4.96 -9.28 -4.06
CA GLU A 26 -4.73 -10.59 -3.41
C GLU A 26 -5.97 -11.49 -3.52
N GLU A 27 -7.17 -10.96 -3.31
CA GLU A 27 -8.43 -11.70 -3.53
C GLU A 27 -8.58 -12.18 -4.98
N GLN A 28 -8.15 -11.36 -5.95
CA GLN A 28 -8.16 -11.75 -7.37
C GLN A 28 -7.22 -12.92 -7.68
N LYS A 29 -6.17 -13.15 -6.88
CA LYS A 29 -5.22 -14.24 -7.09
C LYS A 29 -5.80 -15.61 -6.75
N GLU A 30 -6.78 -15.70 -5.86
CA GLU A 30 -7.34 -16.98 -5.37
C GLU A 30 -7.86 -17.89 -6.49
N ASN A 31 -8.37 -17.30 -7.58
CA ASN A 31 -8.92 -18.03 -8.73
C ASN A 31 -8.20 -17.75 -10.05
N ALA A 32 -7.02 -17.10 -10.00
CA ALA A 32 -6.30 -16.66 -11.18
C ALA A 32 -5.41 -17.76 -11.77
N SER A 33 -5.17 -17.69 -13.08
CA SER A 33 -4.14 -18.50 -13.74
C SER A 33 -2.73 -18.03 -13.35
N LYS A 34 -1.72 -18.91 -13.46
CA LYS A 34 -0.32 -18.59 -13.11
C LYS A 34 0.19 -17.28 -13.73
N LYS A 35 -0.08 -17.06 -15.03
CA LYS A 35 0.34 -15.82 -15.71
C LYS A 35 -0.30 -14.58 -15.09
N VAL A 36 -1.59 -14.66 -14.76
CA VAL A 36 -2.32 -13.56 -14.12
C VAL A 36 -1.79 -13.32 -12.70
N ILE A 37 -1.44 -14.38 -11.97
CA ILE A 37 -0.81 -14.27 -10.64
C ILE A 37 0.52 -13.49 -10.73
N GLU A 38 1.40 -13.82 -11.68
CA GLU A 38 2.68 -13.11 -11.88
C GLU A 38 2.49 -11.60 -12.20
N GLU A 39 1.46 -11.27 -13.01
CA GLU A 39 1.08 -9.89 -13.31
C GLU A 39 0.52 -9.15 -12.09
N LEU A 40 -0.30 -9.81 -11.27
CA LEU A 40 -0.87 -9.27 -10.03
C LEU A 40 0.23 -9.06 -8.98
N ASP A 41 1.14 -10.01 -8.80
CA ASP A 41 2.28 -9.89 -7.90
C ASP A 41 3.16 -8.70 -8.27
N SER A 42 3.44 -8.51 -9.57
CA SER A 42 4.20 -7.36 -10.05
C SER A 42 3.53 -6.02 -9.74
N LYS A 43 2.19 -5.96 -9.72
CA LYS A 43 1.43 -4.75 -9.33
C LYS A 43 1.46 -4.55 -7.81
N ILE A 44 1.27 -5.62 -7.05
CA ILE A 44 1.29 -5.60 -5.58
C ILE A 44 2.65 -5.10 -5.09
N THR A 45 3.76 -5.59 -5.64
CA THR A 45 5.12 -5.13 -5.28
C THR A 45 5.27 -3.62 -5.46
N LYS A 46 4.80 -3.05 -6.60
CA LYS A 46 4.87 -1.59 -6.82
C LYS A 46 4.05 -0.80 -5.80
N TYR A 47 2.89 -1.33 -5.42
CA TYR A 47 2.07 -0.70 -4.39
C TYR A 47 2.69 -0.80 -2.99
N GLN A 48 3.34 -1.91 -2.67
CA GLN A 48 4.10 -2.06 -1.41
C GLN A 48 5.27 -1.07 -1.34
N GLU A 49 6.02 -0.90 -2.44
CA GLU A 49 7.10 0.10 -2.51
C GLU A 49 6.58 1.53 -2.26
N GLU A 50 5.41 1.87 -2.79
CA GLU A 50 4.78 3.17 -2.57
C GLU A 50 4.29 3.32 -1.12
N LEU A 51 3.70 2.28 -0.53
CA LEU A 51 3.35 2.29 0.90
C LEU A 51 4.58 2.50 1.78
N ASP A 52 5.71 1.88 1.46
CA ASP A 52 6.95 2.05 2.21
C ASP A 52 7.50 3.47 2.11
N ARG A 53 7.37 4.12 0.94
CA ARG A 53 7.71 5.54 0.78
C ARG A 53 6.81 6.42 1.63
N ILE A 54 5.50 6.17 1.62
CA ILE A 54 4.54 6.91 2.45
C ILE A 54 4.86 6.70 3.93
N LYS A 55 5.04 5.46 4.40
CA LYS A 55 5.35 5.14 5.80
C LYS A 55 6.55 5.93 6.33
N LYS A 56 7.61 6.06 5.52
CA LYS A 56 8.82 6.83 5.88
C LYS A 56 8.56 8.33 6.10
N MET A 57 7.46 8.88 5.58
CA MET A 57 7.06 10.27 5.79
C MET A 57 6.34 10.48 7.12
N PHE A 58 5.94 9.41 7.81
CA PHE A 58 5.19 9.48 9.06
C PHE A 58 6.04 9.06 10.27
N PRO A 59 5.60 9.38 11.49
CA PRO A 59 6.15 8.78 12.71
C PRO A 59 6.02 7.25 12.70
N ASP A 60 6.98 6.57 13.33
CA ASP A 60 6.94 5.12 13.46
C ASP A 60 5.66 4.69 14.21
N GLY A 61 5.02 3.60 13.76
CA GLY A 61 3.77 3.10 14.33
C GLY A 61 2.51 3.91 13.97
N PHE A 62 2.60 4.98 13.17
CA PHE A 62 1.43 5.81 12.83
C PHE A 62 0.28 5.03 12.16
N PHE A 63 0.60 3.98 11.41
CA PHE A 63 -0.37 3.15 10.67
C PHE A 63 -0.62 1.77 11.32
N GLU A 64 -0.11 1.52 12.53
CA GLU A 64 -0.19 0.21 13.22
C GLU A 64 -1.36 0.10 14.21
N ASN A 65 -2.29 1.06 14.18
CA ASN A 65 -3.54 1.06 14.97
C ASN A 65 -4.76 0.63 14.15
#